data_AF-A0A7D9L947-F1
#
_entry.id   AF-A0A7D9L947-F1
#
_cell.length_a   1.000
_cell.length_b   1.000
_cell.length_c   1.000
_cell.angle_alpha   90.00
_cell.angle_beta   90.00
_cell.angle_gamma   90.00
#
_symmetry.space_group_name_H-M   'P 1'
#
loop_
_entity.id
_entity.type
_entity.pdbx_description
1 polymer ?
#
loop_
_entity_poly.entity_id
_entity_poly.type
_entity_poly.pdbx_seq_one_letter_code
_entity_poly.pdbx_strand_id
1 'polypeptide(L)'
;MINKASKQLAVGRNMKCYILVIWFVLVLSKTSQAALPLCSSGLSSVITSSCRFTPGEHKYTSLDIRSDVFLDTSSSNAVHTFIISGDFILRSGAVLSVGYNQESNTGAAPGNSGGSHGGRGGAESGTTLEANEGVPYGSSLVVNTPGSKGGNGGQGGGLLKIQASGVTIDGSIRTNGEHGLRDRKSGGGSGGGVAIQCITLAGVGDVDVRGGLGQNNGGGGSGGRISVNCTNDAFSGTFQVQGGKTSK
;
A
#
# COMPACT_ATOMS: atom_id res chain seq x y z
N MET A 1 -33.88 -59.51 33.76
CA MET A 1 -32.39 -59.55 33.84
C MET A 1 -31.89 -60.73 32.99
N ILE A 2 -30.65 -60.65 32.50
CA ILE A 2 -29.84 -61.73 31.89
C ILE A 2 -30.19 -62.17 30.43
N ASN A 3 -29.41 -61.62 29.49
CA ASN A 3 -28.68 -62.26 28.38
C ASN A 3 -29.10 -63.65 27.83
N LYS A 4 -29.15 -63.75 26.48
CA LYS A 4 -27.99 -64.24 25.68
C LYS A 4 -28.16 -64.02 24.17
N ALA A 5 -27.02 -63.98 23.46
CA ALA A 5 -26.92 -63.88 22.00
C ALA A 5 -26.77 -65.26 21.33
N SER A 6 -27.04 -65.39 20.02
CA SER A 6 -25.96 -65.56 19.01
C SER A 6 -26.42 -65.95 17.58
N LYS A 7 -25.67 -65.43 16.58
CA LYS A 7 -25.25 -66.01 15.28
C LYS A 7 -26.27 -66.46 14.20
N GLN A 8 -26.50 -65.57 13.24
CA GLN A 8 -26.08 -65.64 11.82
C GLN A 8 -25.83 -67.01 11.14
N LEU A 9 -26.47 -67.21 9.96
CA LEU A 9 -25.88 -67.82 8.75
C LEU A 9 -26.69 -67.41 7.49
N ALA A 10 -26.08 -67.40 6.30
CA ALA A 10 -26.49 -66.52 5.19
C ALA A 10 -26.76 -67.21 3.83
N VAL A 11 -27.71 -66.64 3.05
CA VAL A 11 -27.98 -66.81 1.59
C VAL A 11 -28.68 -65.51 1.08
N GLY A 12 -28.47 -64.96 -0.12
CA GLY A 12 -27.44 -65.28 -1.12
C GLY A 12 -27.40 -64.44 -2.43
N ARG A 13 -28.52 -64.13 -3.13
CA ARG A 13 -28.45 -63.64 -4.54
C ARG A 13 -29.44 -62.53 -4.96
N ASN A 14 -28.85 -61.43 -5.46
CA ASN A 14 -29.22 -60.61 -6.62
C ASN A 14 -30.66 -60.05 -6.79
N MET A 15 -30.83 -58.78 -6.41
CA MET A 15 -31.80 -57.84 -7.01
C MET A 15 -31.06 -56.68 -7.66
N LYS A 16 -31.46 -56.28 -8.88
CA LYS A 16 -30.88 -55.15 -9.60
C LYS A 16 -31.32 -53.83 -8.97
N CYS A 17 -30.37 -53.05 -8.44
CA CYS A 17 -30.62 -51.71 -7.91
C CYS A 17 -30.34 -50.66 -8.99
N TYR A 18 -31.35 -49.90 -9.41
CA TYR A 18 -31.17 -48.75 -10.29
C TYR A 18 -30.70 -47.54 -9.47
N ILE A 19 -29.40 -47.24 -9.54
CA ILE A 19 -28.82 -46.05 -8.90
C ILE A 19 -29.05 -44.84 -9.82
N LEU A 20 -29.90 -43.92 -9.38
CA LEU A 20 -30.17 -42.68 -10.09
C LEU A 20 -29.07 -41.66 -9.76
N VAL A 21 -28.01 -41.63 -10.57
CA VAL A 21 -26.85 -40.76 -10.37
C VAL A 21 -27.20 -39.32 -10.77
N ILE A 22 -27.65 -38.52 -9.80
CA ILE A 22 -27.80 -37.08 -9.97
C ILE A 22 -26.40 -36.46 -10.03
N TRP A 23 -25.95 -36.12 -11.24
CA TRP A 23 -24.73 -35.34 -11.46
C TRP A 23 -24.95 -33.91 -10.98
N PHE A 24 -24.58 -33.63 -9.73
CA PHE A 24 -24.48 -32.27 -9.23
C PHE A 24 -23.23 -31.63 -9.85
N VAL A 25 -23.41 -31.01 -11.03
CA VAL A 25 -22.36 -30.25 -11.71
C VAL A 25 -22.05 -29.04 -10.85
N LEU A 26 -21.01 -29.17 -10.02
CA LEU A 26 -20.55 -28.12 -9.13
C LEU A 26 -19.84 -27.07 -10.00
N VAL A 27 -20.62 -26.09 -10.48
CA VAL A 27 -20.12 -24.97 -11.25
C VAL A 27 -19.18 -24.17 -10.35
N LEU A 28 -17.89 -24.42 -10.50
CA LEU A 28 -16.82 -23.59 -9.97
C LEU A 28 -16.88 -22.23 -10.68
N SER A 29 -17.76 -21.36 -10.19
CA SER A 29 -17.74 -19.94 -10.51
C SER A 29 -16.38 -19.40 -10.08
N LYS A 30 -15.49 -19.21 -11.05
CA LYS A 30 -14.26 -18.45 -10.85
C LYS A 30 -14.69 -17.09 -10.34
N THR A 31 -14.48 -16.82 -9.05
CA THR A 31 -14.63 -15.49 -8.48
C THR A 31 -13.53 -14.63 -9.07
N SER A 32 -13.80 -14.06 -10.25
CA SER A 32 -13.00 -12.96 -10.78
C SER A 32 -13.00 -11.87 -9.73
N GLN A 33 -11.83 -11.58 -9.19
CA GLN A 33 -11.67 -10.54 -8.18
C GLN A 33 -12.03 -9.23 -8.85
N ALA A 34 -13.22 -8.70 -8.55
CA ALA A 34 -13.73 -7.50 -9.19
C ALA A 34 -12.80 -6.33 -8.87
N ALA A 35 -12.02 -5.90 -9.86
CA ALA A 35 -11.12 -4.76 -9.71
C ALA A 35 -11.96 -3.52 -9.40
N LEU A 36 -11.52 -2.72 -8.41
CA LEU A 36 -12.24 -1.53 -7.96
C LEU A 36 -12.57 -0.60 -9.14
N PRO A 37 -13.75 0.03 -9.18
CA PRO A 37 -14.10 0.97 -10.24
C PRO A 37 -13.13 2.15 -10.26
N LEU A 38 -13.00 2.80 -11.42
CA LEU A 38 -12.29 4.08 -11.49
C LEU A 38 -13.07 5.16 -10.71
N CYS A 39 -12.35 6.03 -10.01
CA CYS A 39 -12.95 7.16 -9.28
C CYS A 39 -13.58 8.18 -10.24
N SER A 40 -14.55 8.96 -9.73
CA SER A 40 -15.26 9.96 -10.55
C SER A 40 -14.34 11.11 -10.97
N SER A 41 -14.38 11.44 -12.26
CA SER A 41 -13.60 12.52 -12.89
C SER A 41 -14.37 13.84 -13.06
N GLY A 42 -15.50 14.00 -12.37
CA GLY A 42 -16.28 15.25 -12.40
C GLY A 42 -15.58 16.36 -11.61
N LEU A 43 -15.59 17.59 -12.14
CA LEU A 43 -14.89 18.76 -11.56
C LEU A 43 -15.18 18.97 -10.07
N SER A 44 -16.43 18.79 -9.63
CA SER A 44 -16.77 18.61 -8.22
C SER A 44 -17.11 17.13 -8.03
N SER A 45 -16.38 16.43 -7.16
CA SER A 45 -16.57 15.00 -6.91
C SER A 45 -16.65 14.70 -5.41
N VAL A 46 -17.59 13.83 -5.04
CA VAL A 46 -17.71 13.26 -3.70
C VAL A 46 -17.55 11.75 -3.81
N ILE A 47 -16.45 11.20 -3.29
CA ILE A 47 -16.17 9.77 -3.35
C ILE A 47 -16.80 9.09 -2.14
N THR A 48 -17.90 8.37 -2.37
CA THR A 48 -18.69 7.68 -1.32
C THR A 48 -18.51 6.17 -1.29
N SER A 49 -17.81 5.59 -2.27
CA SER A 49 -17.49 4.16 -2.37
C SER A 49 -16.05 3.96 -2.82
N SER A 50 -15.46 2.82 -2.45
CA SER A 50 -14.06 2.56 -2.77
C SER A 50 -13.81 2.48 -4.26
N CYS A 51 -12.78 3.18 -4.72
CA CYS A 51 -12.44 3.33 -6.13
C CYS A 51 -10.93 3.50 -6.30
N ARG A 52 -10.46 3.49 -7.54
CA ARG A 52 -9.05 3.69 -7.87
C ARG A 52 -8.79 4.78 -8.90
N PHE A 53 -7.62 5.40 -8.81
CA PHE A 53 -7.08 6.31 -9.81
C PHE A 53 -5.87 5.68 -10.50
N THR A 54 -5.71 5.90 -11.80
CA THR A 54 -4.47 5.60 -12.54
C THR A 54 -3.39 6.67 -12.27
N PRO A 55 -2.10 6.40 -12.53
CA PRO A 55 -1.03 7.39 -12.37
C PRO A 55 -1.27 8.65 -13.19
N GLY A 56 -0.79 9.81 -12.71
CA GLY A 56 -0.83 11.08 -13.44
C GLY A 56 -1.51 12.23 -12.70
N GLU A 57 -1.99 13.22 -13.46
CA GLU A 57 -2.66 14.41 -12.93
C GLU A 57 -4.18 14.23 -12.83
N HIS A 58 -4.76 14.69 -11.72
CA HIS A 58 -6.18 14.61 -11.40
C HIS A 58 -6.70 16.01 -11.06
N LYS A 59 -7.62 16.55 -11.87
CA LYS A 59 -7.99 17.98 -11.85
C LYS A 59 -9.42 18.19 -11.36
N TYR A 60 -9.59 19.04 -10.36
CA TYR A 60 -10.87 19.30 -9.70
C TYR A 60 -11.07 20.79 -9.38
N THR A 61 -12.32 21.18 -9.19
CA THR A 61 -12.72 22.36 -8.44
C THR A 61 -12.85 22.04 -6.95
N SER A 62 -13.33 20.85 -6.60
CA SER A 62 -13.45 20.38 -5.22
C SER A 62 -13.49 18.85 -5.16
N LEU A 63 -12.85 18.25 -4.16
CA LEU A 63 -12.80 16.78 -3.98
C LEU A 63 -13.04 16.41 -2.51
N ASP A 64 -14.15 15.74 -2.22
CA ASP A 64 -14.54 15.25 -0.88
C ASP A 64 -14.50 13.71 -0.84
N ILE A 65 -13.47 13.15 -0.21
CA ILE A 65 -13.22 11.71 -0.14
C ILE A 65 -13.76 11.17 1.19
N ARG A 66 -14.75 10.27 1.10
CA ARG A 66 -15.48 9.68 2.25
C ARG A 66 -15.35 8.17 2.36
N SER A 67 -14.55 7.55 1.49
CA SER A 67 -14.31 6.11 1.40
C SER A 67 -12.89 5.85 0.90
N ASP A 68 -12.41 4.62 1.02
CA ASP A 68 -11.03 4.27 0.68
C ASP A 68 -10.73 4.43 -0.82
N VAL A 69 -9.70 5.22 -1.13
CA VAL A 69 -9.24 5.51 -2.49
C VAL A 69 -7.84 4.91 -2.68
N PHE A 70 -7.69 4.17 -3.76
CA PHE A 70 -6.42 3.53 -4.12
C PHE A 70 -5.80 4.26 -5.32
N LEU A 71 -4.55 4.68 -5.18
CA LEU A 71 -3.80 5.31 -6.26
C LEU A 71 -2.90 4.24 -6.89
N ASP A 72 -3.37 3.64 -7.99
CA ASP A 72 -2.68 2.57 -8.72
C ASP A 72 -1.39 3.10 -9.32
N THR A 73 -0.31 2.33 -9.25
CA THR A 73 0.98 2.64 -9.89
C THR A 73 1.22 1.75 -11.12
N SER A 74 2.13 2.16 -12.01
CA SER A 74 2.60 1.36 -13.14
C SER A 74 4.12 1.12 -13.07
N SER A 75 4.61 0.22 -13.94
CA SER A 75 6.04 -0.01 -14.23
C SER A 75 6.74 1.16 -14.96
N SER A 76 6.26 2.39 -14.76
CA SER A 76 6.76 3.60 -15.42
C SER A 76 6.35 4.89 -14.72
N ASN A 77 5.27 4.86 -13.93
CA ASN A 77 4.78 6.01 -13.19
C ASN A 77 4.20 5.60 -11.84
N ALA A 78 4.77 6.12 -10.77
CA ALA A 78 4.30 5.97 -9.39
C ALA A 78 3.88 7.32 -8.77
N VAL A 79 3.51 8.30 -9.61
CA VAL A 79 3.22 9.68 -9.21
C VAL A 79 1.76 10.03 -9.48
N HIS A 80 1.10 10.57 -8.45
CA HIS A 80 -0.22 11.19 -8.55
C HIS A 80 -0.14 12.65 -8.15
N THR A 81 -0.69 13.53 -8.98
CA THR A 81 -0.78 14.96 -8.69
C THR A 81 -2.25 15.37 -8.70
N PHE A 82 -2.83 15.63 -7.55
CA PHE A 82 -4.13 16.29 -7.46
C PHE A 82 -3.95 17.80 -7.56
N ILE A 83 -4.69 18.44 -8.48
CA ILE A 83 -4.70 19.89 -8.70
C ILE A 83 -6.15 20.34 -8.52
N ILE A 84 -6.44 21.00 -7.40
CA ILE A 84 -7.77 21.43 -6.99
C ILE A 84 -7.80 22.97 -6.91
N SER A 85 -8.77 23.63 -7.54
CA SER A 85 -8.88 25.09 -7.43
C SER A 85 -9.50 25.57 -6.11
N GLY A 86 -10.38 24.76 -5.51
CA GLY A 86 -10.97 24.96 -4.18
C GLY A 86 -10.43 23.95 -3.17
N ASP A 87 -11.31 23.16 -2.57
CA ASP A 87 -11.00 22.33 -1.40
C ASP A 87 -10.75 20.85 -1.74
N PHE A 88 -9.67 20.31 -1.19
CA PHE A 88 -9.44 18.88 -1.03
C PHE A 88 -9.79 18.48 0.41
N ILE A 89 -10.69 17.52 0.59
CA ILE A 89 -11.14 17.06 1.89
C ILE A 89 -11.06 15.54 1.94
N LEU A 90 -10.22 14.98 2.82
CA LEU A 90 -10.19 13.56 3.17
C LEU A 90 -10.86 13.37 4.53
N ARG A 91 -12.08 12.82 4.54
CA ARG A 91 -12.89 12.66 5.76
C ARG A 91 -12.35 11.59 6.69
N SER A 92 -12.72 11.70 7.97
CA SER A 92 -12.44 10.67 8.97
C SER A 92 -12.97 9.31 8.53
N GLY A 93 -12.17 8.27 8.76
CA GLY A 93 -12.45 6.90 8.32
C GLY A 93 -12.07 6.57 6.88
N ALA A 94 -11.80 7.57 6.02
CA ALA A 94 -11.35 7.33 4.65
C ALA A 94 -9.81 7.20 4.57
N VAL A 95 -9.33 6.24 3.78
CA VAL A 95 -7.90 6.05 3.50
C VAL A 95 -7.59 6.43 2.05
N LEU A 96 -6.60 7.31 1.84
CA LEU A 96 -5.97 7.52 0.54
C LEU A 96 -4.64 6.74 0.50
N SER A 97 -4.67 5.56 -0.12
CA SER A 97 -3.52 4.65 -0.17
C SER A 97 -2.85 4.67 -1.54
N VAL A 98 -1.54 4.90 -1.58
CA VAL A 98 -0.75 4.95 -2.82
C VAL A 98 0.00 3.64 -3.02
N GLY A 99 -0.05 3.12 -4.25
CA GLY A 99 0.68 1.93 -4.64
C GLY A 99 2.21 2.11 -4.65
N TYR A 100 2.91 1.03 -4.99
CA TYR A 100 4.37 0.98 -4.91
C TYR A 100 5.05 1.39 -6.22
N ASN A 101 6.25 1.95 -6.09
CA ASN A 101 7.12 2.28 -7.19
C ASN A 101 7.93 1.05 -7.65
N GLN A 102 7.57 0.52 -8.82
CA GLN A 102 8.06 -0.77 -9.29
C GLN A 102 9.51 -0.71 -9.84
N GLU A 103 9.97 0.47 -10.28
CA GLU A 103 11.18 0.62 -11.10
C GLU A 103 12.40 1.24 -10.39
N SER A 104 12.23 1.89 -9.23
CA SER A 104 13.35 2.66 -8.66
C SER A 104 14.35 1.80 -7.87
N ASN A 105 15.52 1.63 -8.50
CA ASN A 105 16.76 1.24 -7.86
C ASN A 105 17.53 2.44 -7.27
N THR A 106 16.96 3.66 -7.27
CA THR A 106 17.62 4.85 -6.73
C THR A 106 17.81 4.70 -5.22
N GLY A 107 19.04 4.61 -4.73
CA GLY A 107 19.28 4.32 -3.30
C GLY A 107 18.90 2.89 -2.87
N ALA A 108 18.67 1.98 -3.82
CA ALA A 108 18.70 0.54 -3.55
C ALA A 108 20.17 0.09 -3.49
N ALA A 109 20.53 -0.69 -2.47
CA ALA A 109 21.85 -1.32 -2.40
C ALA A 109 21.81 -2.75 -2.98
N PRO A 110 22.96 -3.33 -3.37
CA PRO A 110 23.06 -4.75 -3.70
C PRO A 110 22.63 -5.65 -2.53
N GLY A 111 22.27 -6.90 -2.86
CA GLY A 111 21.88 -7.90 -1.87
C GLY A 111 20.51 -7.59 -1.25
N ASN A 112 20.44 -7.57 0.07
CA ASN A 112 19.16 -7.65 0.81
C ASN A 112 18.96 -6.50 1.80
N SER A 113 19.62 -5.37 1.57
CA SER A 113 19.42 -4.11 2.30
C SER A 113 18.07 -3.47 1.98
N GLY A 114 17.57 -2.63 2.89
CA GLY A 114 16.37 -1.83 2.65
C GLY A 114 16.60 -0.66 1.68
N GLY A 115 15.51 -0.13 1.11
CA GLY A 115 15.55 1.07 0.26
C GLY A 115 15.94 2.32 1.05
N SER A 116 16.44 3.35 0.36
CA SER A 116 17.06 4.54 0.99
C SER A 116 16.45 5.89 0.56
N HIS A 117 15.12 6.03 0.54
CA HIS A 117 14.50 7.34 0.37
C HIS A 117 14.62 8.18 1.65
N GLY A 118 15.20 9.36 1.54
CA GLY A 118 15.35 10.35 2.60
C GLY A 118 16.33 10.04 3.74
N GLY A 119 16.62 8.77 4.00
CA GLY A 119 17.64 8.26 4.92
C GLY A 119 18.23 6.94 4.40
N ARG A 120 19.30 6.43 5.02
CA ARG A 120 19.90 5.14 4.61
C ARG A 120 19.01 3.99 5.06
N GLY A 121 18.68 3.08 4.15
CA GLY A 121 18.01 1.82 4.48
C GLY A 121 18.89 0.93 5.37
N GLY A 122 18.27 0.08 6.18
CA GLY A 122 18.98 -0.87 7.02
C GLY A 122 19.82 -1.84 6.19
N ALA A 123 21.01 -2.18 6.67
CA ALA A 123 21.78 -3.30 6.14
C ALA A 123 21.06 -4.63 6.45
N GLU A 124 21.38 -5.66 5.68
CA GLU A 124 21.08 -7.03 6.07
C GLU A 124 21.86 -7.45 7.33
N SER A 125 21.28 -8.39 8.10
CA SER A 125 21.89 -8.91 9.33
C SER A 125 23.24 -9.58 9.01
N GLY A 126 24.25 -9.29 9.84
CA GLY A 126 25.65 -9.71 9.65
C GLY A 126 26.53 -8.70 8.89
N THR A 127 25.95 -7.69 8.25
CA THR A 127 26.67 -6.72 7.41
C THR A 127 26.67 -5.33 8.04
N THR A 128 27.77 -4.57 7.91
CA THR A 128 27.85 -3.21 8.46
C THR A 128 27.02 -2.23 7.62
N LEU A 129 26.58 -1.12 8.24
CA LEU A 129 25.96 -0.03 7.49
C LEU A 129 26.93 0.69 6.55
N GLU A 130 28.24 0.50 6.70
CA GLU A 130 29.28 1.01 5.80
C GLU A 130 29.36 0.18 4.51
N ALA A 131 29.36 -1.15 4.63
CA ALA A 131 29.27 -2.07 3.49
C ALA A 131 27.89 -2.07 2.81
N ASN A 132 26.90 -1.38 3.38
CA ASN A 132 25.63 -1.12 2.73
C ASN A 132 25.73 0.12 1.82
N GLU A 133 25.84 -0.13 0.52
CA GLU A 133 25.91 0.89 -0.55
C GLU A 133 24.60 1.69 -0.74
N GLY A 134 23.62 1.55 0.14
CA GLY A 134 22.38 2.32 0.13
C GLY A 134 22.64 3.82 0.28
N VAL A 135 22.57 4.56 -0.82
CA VAL A 135 22.73 6.02 -0.85
C VAL A 135 21.39 6.70 -0.57
N PRO A 136 21.27 7.52 0.49
CA PRO A 136 20.09 8.33 0.73
C PRO A 136 19.85 9.31 -0.42
N TYR A 137 18.61 9.42 -0.90
CA TYR A 137 18.22 10.37 -1.95
C TYR A 137 16.90 11.08 -1.62
N GLY A 138 16.52 12.04 -2.45
CA GLY A 138 15.29 12.83 -2.28
C GLY A 138 15.49 14.06 -1.38
N SER A 139 15.08 15.22 -1.89
CA SER A 139 15.20 16.49 -1.17
C SER A 139 14.30 16.49 0.07
N SER A 140 14.78 17.11 1.15
CA SER A 140 13.97 17.41 2.34
C SER A 140 13.06 18.62 2.15
N LEU A 141 13.33 19.48 1.17
CA LEU A 141 12.59 20.73 0.91
C LEU A 141 11.57 20.59 -0.23
N VAL A 142 11.86 19.74 -1.22
CA VAL A 142 11.04 19.58 -2.44
C VAL A 142 10.80 18.10 -2.70
N VAL A 143 9.67 17.57 -2.24
CA VAL A 143 9.33 16.15 -2.39
C VAL A 143 8.81 15.88 -3.80
N ASN A 144 9.74 15.49 -4.68
CA ASN A 144 9.47 15.21 -6.09
C ASN A 144 9.83 13.78 -6.52
N THR A 145 10.33 12.94 -5.61
CA THR A 145 10.71 11.55 -5.85
C THR A 145 9.80 10.56 -5.11
N PRO A 146 9.40 9.45 -5.74
CA PRO A 146 8.86 8.28 -5.03
C PRO A 146 9.96 7.53 -4.27
N GLY A 147 9.55 6.61 -3.41
CA GLY A 147 10.42 5.69 -2.67
C GLY A 147 11.07 4.66 -3.59
N SER A 148 12.08 3.96 -3.06
CA SER A 148 12.88 2.96 -3.77
C SER A 148 12.81 1.58 -3.17
N LYS A 149 13.13 0.59 -4.02
CA LYS A 149 13.17 -0.82 -3.69
C LYS A 149 14.26 -1.15 -2.66
N GLY A 150 13.99 -2.10 -1.77
CA GLY A 150 15.00 -2.72 -0.92
C GLY A 150 15.64 -3.93 -1.58
N GLY A 151 16.74 -3.74 -2.31
CA GLY A 151 17.56 -4.83 -2.88
C GLY A 151 16.76 -5.91 -3.62
N ASN A 152 16.85 -7.15 -3.16
CA ASN A 152 16.09 -8.31 -3.67
C ASN A 152 14.63 -8.44 -3.13
N GLY A 153 14.10 -7.41 -2.49
CA GLY A 153 12.81 -7.42 -1.79
C GLY A 153 11.85 -6.33 -2.23
N GLY A 154 11.18 -5.73 -1.23
CA GLY A 154 9.98 -4.91 -1.40
C GLY A 154 10.21 -3.62 -2.19
N GLN A 155 9.19 -3.21 -2.94
CA GLN A 155 9.11 -1.97 -3.71
C GLN A 155 8.93 -0.75 -2.80
N GLY A 156 9.44 0.41 -3.23
CA GLY A 156 9.27 1.67 -2.48
C GLY A 156 7.85 2.23 -2.57
N GLY A 157 7.45 3.12 -1.67
CA GLY A 157 6.14 3.78 -1.76
C GLY A 157 6.04 4.77 -2.93
N GLY A 158 4.84 4.98 -3.47
CA GLY A 158 4.58 5.98 -4.51
C GLY A 158 4.70 7.44 -4.03
N LEU A 159 4.46 8.38 -4.94
CA LEU A 159 4.52 9.83 -4.70
C LEU A 159 3.14 10.46 -4.87
N LEU A 160 2.64 11.08 -3.81
CA LEU A 160 1.44 11.91 -3.83
C LEU A 160 1.81 13.40 -3.81
N LYS A 161 1.20 14.18 -4.69
CA LYS A 161 1.23 15.64 -4.67
C LYS A 161 -0.20 16.16 -4.58
N ILE A 162 -0.45 17.09 -3.68
CA ILE A 162 -1.73 17.79 -3.52
C ILE A 162 -1.45 19.28 -3.66
N GLN A 163 -2.09 19.91 -4.63
CA GLN A 163 -2.11 21.36 -4.83
C GLN A 163 -3.57 21.81 -4.72
N ALA A 164 -3.92 22.59 -3.70
CA ALA A 164 -5.30 23.02 -3.43
C ALA A 164 -5.36 24.45 -2.87
N SER A 165 -6.54 25.08 -2.86
CA SER A 165 -6.73 26.27 -2.02
C SER A 165 -6.84 25.85 -0.56
N GLY A 166 -7.81 24.98 -0.24
CA GLY A 166 -7.97 24.36 1.08
C GLY A 166 -7.61 22.88 1.07
N VAL A 167 -6.93 22.41 2.11
CA VAL A 167 -6.64 20.99 2.36
C VAL A 167 -7.11 20.64 3.77
N THR A 168 -8.06 19.71 3.87
CA THR A 168 -8.52 19.13 5.14
C THR A 168 -8.21 17.64 5.17
N ILE A 169 -7.43 17.20 6.15
CA ILE A 169 -7.06 15.79 6.34
C ILE A 169 -7.58 15.33 7.71
N ASP A 170 -8.75 14.69 7.71
CA ASP A 170 -9.35 14.03 8.88
C ASP A 170 -9.22 12.48 8.82
N GLY A 171 -8.95 11.94 7.63
CA GLY A 171 -8.63 10.53 7.38
C GLY A 171 -7.13 10.25 7.29
N SER A 172 -6.76 9.13 6.65
CA SER A 172 -5.36 8.68 6.55
C SER A 172 -4.81 8.77 5.12
N ILE A 173 -3.67 9.42 4.91
CA ILE A 173 -2.89 9.33 3.66
C ILE A 173 -1.75 8.32 3.88
N ARG A 174 -1.53 7.38 2.96
CA ARG A 174 -0.47 6.36 3.08
C ARG A 174 0.35 6.21 1.80
N THR A 175 1.66 6.43 1.90
CA THR A 175 2.65 6.17 0.82
C THR A 175 3.75 5.24 1.34
N ASN A 176 3.36 4.15 2.01
CA ASN A 176 4.29 3.23 2.67
C ASN A 176 5.08 2.36 1.66
N GLY A 177 6.30 1.97 2.04
CA GLY A 177 7.10 0.99 1.32
C GLY A 177 6.67 -0.45 1.60
N GLU A 178 6.77 -1.31 0.59
CA GLU A 178 6.45 -2.73 0.68
C GLU A 178 7.43 -3.46 1.59
N HIS A 179 6.95 -4.45 2.34
CA HIS A 179 7.82 -5.34 3.12
C HIS A 179 8.71 -6.21 2.21
N GLY A 180 9.80 -6.72 2.76
CA GLY A 180 10.53 -7.81 2.13
C GLY A 180 9.64 -9.03 1.88
N LEU A 181 10.10 -9.89 0.98
CA LEU A 181 9.42 -11.12 0.59
C LEU A 181 9.69 -12.21 1.65
N ARG A 182 8.62 -12.81 2.17
CA ARG A 182 8.67 -13.71 3.34
C ARG A 182 9.38 -15.05 3.08
N ASP A 183 9.59 -15.41 1.83
CA ASP A 183 10.18 -16.68 1.37
C ASP A 183 11.71 -16.65 1.23
N ARG A 184 12.34 -15.47 1.31
CA ARG A 184 13.79 -15.29 1.11
C ARG A 184 14.37 -14.12 1.90
N LYS A 185 15.70 -14.10 2.08
CA LYS A 185 16.45 -12.95 2.58
C LYS A 185 16.19 -11.77 1.64
N SER A 186 15.58 -10.71 2.14
CA SER A 186 15.11 -9.61 1.28
C SER A 186 14.83 -8.33 2.05
N GLY A 187 15.21 -7.19 1.47
CA GLY A 187 15.04 -5.88 2.08
C GLY A 187 13.60 -5.36 2.00
N GLY A 188 13.22 -4.47 2.91
CA GLY A 188 12.00 -3.68 2.77
C GLY A 188 12.20 -2.47 1.86
N GLY A 189 11.19 -2.14 1.06
CA GLY A 189 11.17 -0.90 0.29
C GLY A 189 11.09 0.32 1.19
N SER A 190 11.61 1.45 0.72
CA SER A 190 11.54 2.71 1.48
C SER A 190 10.19 3.40 1.37
N GLY A 191 9.87 4.25 2.33
CA GLY A 191 8.68 5.09 2.27
C GLY A 191 8.68 6.02 1.05
N GLY A 192 7.50 6.32 0.55
CA GLY A 192 7.26 7.15 -0.63
C GLY A 192 7.44 8.64 -0.40
N GLY A 193 6.64 9.44 -1.10
CA GLY A 193 6.64 10.90 -0.95
C GLY A 193 5.24 11.47 -0.80
N VAL A 194 5.08 12.49 0.04
CA VAL A 194 3.88 13.34 0.08
C VAL A 194 4.30 14.80 0.00
N ALA A 195 3.78 15.53 -0.99
CA ALA A 195 3.94 16.98 -1.12
C ALA A 195 2.58 17.66 -1.05
N ILE A 196 2.39 18.56 -0.09
CA ILE A 196 1.17 19.36 0.07
C ILE A 196 1.53 20.82 -0.16
N GLN A 197 0.85 21.48 -1.09
CA GLN A 197 0.97 22.90 -1.37
C GLN A 197 -0.43 23.53 -1.32
N CYS A 198 -0.65 24.50 -0.43
CA CYS A 198 -1.99 25.06 -0.23
C CYS A 198 -2.03 26.49 0.32
N ILE A 199 -3.23 27.07 0.44
CA ILE A 199 -3.44 28.33 1.17
C ILE A 199 -3.79 28.04 2.63
N THR A 200 -4.65 27.05 2.88
CA THR A 200 -5.05 26.62 4.22
C THR A 200 -4.90 25.10 4.38
N LEU A 201 -4.23 24.66 5.45
CA LEU A 201 -4.18 23.27 5.89
C LEU A 201 -4.95 23.13 7.21
N ALA A 202 -5.77 22.09 7.33
CA ALA A 202 -6.53 21.78 8.55
C ALA A 202 -6.78 20.27 8.70
N GLY A 203 -7.31 19.88 9.86
CA GLY A 203 -7.76 18.51 10.15
C GLY A 203 -6.98 17.82 11.26
N VAL A 204 -7.43 16.60 11.59
CA VAL A 204 -6.97 15.78 12.74
C VAL A 204 -6.40 14.40 12.36
N GLY A 205 -6.30 14.11 11.07
CA GLY A 205 -5.92 12.80 10.52
C GLY A 205 -4.42 12.48 10.55
N ASP A 206 -4.01 11.50 9.76
CA ASP A 206 -2.61 11.05 9.67
C ASP A 206 -2.08 11.00 8.23
N VAL A 207 -0.79 11.31 8.08
CA VAL A 207 -0.04 11.16 6.84
C VAL A 207 1.15 10.24 7.12
N ASP A 208 1.09 9.03 6.58
CA ASP A 208 1.99 7.92 6.88
C ASP A 208 2.91 7.58 5.70
N VAL A 209 4.21 7.66 5.95
CA VAL A 209 5.29 7.45 4.96
C VAL A 209 6.40 6.59 5.55
N ARG A 210 6.04 5.34 5.87
CA ARG A 210 6.90 4.34 6.51
C ARG A 210 7.66 3.48 5.53
N GLY A 211 8.85 3.04 5.94
CA GLY A 211 9.60 1.98 5.29
C GLY A 211 9.06 0.59 5.60
N GLY A 212 9.18 -0.32 4.64
CA GLY A 212 8.83 -1.72 4.81
C GLY A 212 9.81 -2.45 5.73
N LEU A 213 9.30 -3.43 6.48
CA LEU A 213 10.11 -4.35 7.26
C LEU A 213 10.97 -5.22 6.32
N GLY A 214 12.22 -5.49 6.70
CA GLY A 214 13.02 -6.52 6.03
C GLY A 214 12.56 -7.93 6.43
N GLN A 215 12.90 -8.95 5.65
CA GLN A 215 12.56 -10.35 5.91
C GLN A 215 13.78 -11.27 5.86
N ASN A 216 13.77 -12.32 6.70
CA ASN A 216 14.75 -13.41 6.73
C ASN A 216 16.21 -12.90 6.75
N ASN A 217 16.58 -12.06 7.72
CA ASN A 217 17.85 -11.33 7.80
C ASN A 217 18.03 -10.16 6.80
N GLY A 218 16.99 -9.76 6.07
CA GLY A 218 17.00 -8.56 5.23
C GLY A 218 16.85 -7.25 6.01
N GLY A 219 17.37 -6.17 5.44
CA GLY A 219 17.35 -4.82 6.01
C GLY A 219 15.98 -4.14 5.89
N GLY A 220 15.59 -3.37 6.91
CA GLY A 220 14.37 -2.55 6.85
C GLY A 220 14.56 -1.32 5.95
N GLY A 221 13.55 -0.96 5.16
CA GLY A 221 13.59 0.25 4.34
C GLY A 221 13.63 1.52 5.19
N SER A 222 14.22 2.59 4.68
CA SER A 222 14.09 3.91 5.30
C SER A 222 12.62 4.39 5.29
N GLY A 223 12.30 5.43 6.06
CA GLY A 223 11.07 6.19 5.82
C GLY A 223 11.07 6.83 4.42
N GLY A 224 10.14 7.75 4.17
CA GLY A 224 10.15 8.56 2.97
C GLY A 224 10.35 10.05 3.24
N ARG A 225 9.60 10.88 2.51
CA ARG A 225 9.61 12.33 2.68
C ARG A 225 8.19 12.90 2.71
N ILE A 226 7.98 13.90 3.55
CA ILE A 226 6.78 14.74 3.57
C ILE A 226 7.25 16.19 3.48
N SER A 227 6.65 16.99 2.59
CA SER A 227 6.79 18.46 2.58
C SER A 227 5.43 19.12 2.57
N VAL A 228 5.22 20.05 3.49
CA VAL A 228 4.04 20.91 3.57
C VAL A 228 4.48 22.34 3.31
N ASN A 229 3.81 23.01 2.37
CA ASN A 229 4.03 24.42 2.05
C ASN A 229 2.67 25.10 1.92
N CYS A 230 2.14 25.59 3.04
CA CYS A 230 0.86 26.29 3.08
C CYS A 230 0.94 27.62 3.81
N THR A 231 0.14 28.60 3.38
CA THR A 231 0.17 29.97 3.94
C THR A 231 -0.35 30.01 5.38
N ASN A 232 -1.40 29.24 5.68
CA ASN A 232 -1.99 29.12 7.00
C ASN A 232 -2.07 27.64 7.37
N ASP A 233 -1.49 27.26 8.50
CA ASP A 233 -1.51 25.89 9.00
C ASP A 233 -2.29 25.83 10.32
N ALA A 234 -3.38 25.08 10.31
CA ALA A 234 -4.21 24.74 11.46
C ALA A 234 -4.35 23.21 11.60
N PHE A 235 -3.43 22.44 11.02
CA PHE A 235 -3.38 20.99 11.17
C PHE A 235 -3.03 20.60 12.61
N SER A 236 -3.78 19.66 13.16
CA SER A 236 -3.57 19.11 14.50
C SER A 236 -3.46 17.59 14.51
N GLY A 237 -3.44 16.98 13.32
CA GLY A 237 -3.15 15.57 13.11
C GLY A 237 -1.65 15.25 13.17
N THR A 238 -1.23 14.14 12.53
CA THR A 238 0.17 13.69 12.60
C THR A 238 0.82 13.42 11.24
N PHE A 239 2.09 13.82 11.12
CA PHE A 239 2.98 13.43 10.02
C PHE A 239 3.93 12.35 10.53
N GLN A 240 3.92 11.17 9.91
CA GLN A 240 4.69 10.00 10.34
C GLN A 240 5.66 9.56 9.25
N VAL A 241 6.96 9.68 9.54
CA VAL A 241 8.05 9.20 8.69
C VAL A 241 8.94 8.30 9.55
N GLN A 242 8.90 6.99 9.31
CA GLN A 242 9.62 6.01 10.14
C GLN A 242 10.27 4.94 9.27
N GLY A 243 11.46 4.47 9.63
CA GLY A 243 12.10 3.33 8.98
C GLY A 243 11.44 2.00 9.38
N GLY A 244 11.45 1.04 8.47
CA GLY A 244 11.12 -0.35 8.76
C GLY A 244 12.21 -1.02 9.57
N LYS A 245 11.85 -2.08 10.29
CA LYS A 245 12.79 -2.87 11.11
C LYS A 245 13.57 -3.86 10.23
N THR A 246 14.89 -3.93 10.43
CA THR A 246 15.73 -5.04 9.91
C THR A 246 15.36 -6.35 10.62
N SER A 247 15.17 -7.42 9.85
CA SER A 247 15.03 -8.77 10.41
C SER A 247 16.38 -9.23 10.97
N LYS A 248 16.34 -9.85 12.14
CA LYS A 248 17.40 -10.74 12.64
C LYS A 248 16.92 -12.19 12.54
#